data_AF-A0A7X3KSN4-F1
#
_entry.id   AF-A0A7X3KSN4-F1
#
_cell.length_a   1.000
_cell.length_b   1.000
_cell.length_c   1.000
_cell.angle_alpha   90.00
_cell.angle_beta   90.00
_cell.angle_gamma   90.00
#
_symmetry.space_group_name_H-M   'P 1'
#
loop_
_entity.id
_entity.type
_entity.pdbx_description
1 polymer ?
#
loop_
_entity_poly.entity_id
_entity_poly.type
_entity_poly.pdbx_seq_one_letter_code
_entity_poly.pdbx_strand_id
1 'polypeptide(L)'
;MRRDTKAHSLLSIRPLWQRGDLLVLYSDVYYSEAAFEAIFAGAGTRFFGRDGRSAYTFKNYGELFALRIAAADRPRARKALEATVDFHRRTGNQSFWTFYRLMAGLPLEDMKAIERDCFVDIHDETDDIDFVEEVPQLLAAIDKPLSWRVRHLLRRLSLLNKKRRDRKRLALAGAGSAQPSA
;
A
#
# COMPACT_ATOMS: atom_id res chain seq x y z
N MET A 1 -9.55 8.24 -25.63
CA MET A 1 -8.65 7.37 -24.84
C MET A 1 -9.53 6.60 -23.86
N ARG A 2 -9.56 5.26 -23.93
CA ARG A 2 -10.32 4.44 -22.98
C ARG A 2 -9.65 4.58 -21.60
N ARG A 3 -10.43 4.86 -20.55
CA ARG A 3 -9.91 5.03 -19.18
C ARG A 3 -9.86 3.67 -18.51
N ASP A 4 -8.77 2.95 -18.76
CA ASP A 4 -8.66 1.56 -18.29
C ASP A 4 -8.03 1.46 -16.90
N THR A 5 -7.38 2.52 -16.40
CA THR A 5 -6.68 2.51 -15.10
C THR A 5 -6.76 3.86 -14.37
N LYS A 6 -6.50 3.86 -13.06
CA LYS A 6 -6.32 5.09 -12.25
C LYS A 6 -5.27 6.04 -12.87
N ALA A 7 -4.30 5.52 -13.65
CA ALA A 7 -3.21 6.32 -14.23
C ALA A 7 -3.70 7.13 -15.43
N HIS A 8 -4.63 6.56 -16.21
CA HIS A 8 -5.33 7.28 -17.27
C HIS A 8 -6.13 8.46 -16.70
N SER A 9 -6.77 8.29 -15.55
CA SER A 9 -7.50 9.36 -14.87
C SER A 9 -6.56 10.53 -14.52
N LEU A 10 -5.41 10.27 -13.91
CA LEU A 10 -4.43 11.33 -13.59
C LEU A 10 -3.81 11.98 -14.82
N LEU A 11 -3.51 11.21 -15.88
CA LEU A 11 -3.04 11.78 -17.14
C LEU A 11 -4.10 12.68 -17.79
N SER A 12 -5.39 12.37 -17.62
CA SER A 12 -6.48 13.13 -18.24
C SER A 12 -6.69 14.53 -17.65
N ILE A 13 -6.34 14.74 -16.38
CA ILE A 13 -6.46 16.06 -15.71
C ILE A 13 -5.28 16.99 -16.02
N ARG A 14 -4.25 16.51 -16.71
CA ARG A 14 -3.03 17.27 -17.04
C ARG A 14 -3.29 18.65 -17.69
N PRO A 15 -4.21 18.80 -18.66
CA PRO A 15 -4.47 20.12 -19.26
C PRO A 15 -4.98 21.15 -18.24
N LEU A 16 -5.61 20.68 -17.16
CA LEU A 16 -6.23 21.48 -16.11
C LEU A 16 -5.26 21.74 -14.93
N TRP A 17 -4.39 20.78 -14.62
CA TRP A 17 -3.39 20.91 -13.56
C TRP A 17 -2.17 21.72 -14.03
N GLN A 18 -2.31 23.05 -14.04
CA GLN A 18 -1.26 23.96 -14.51
C GLN A 18 -0.43 24.58 -13.38
N ARG A 19 -0.96 24.68 -12.17
CA ARG A 19 -0.30 25.35 -11.03
C ARG A 19 -0.47 24.54 -9.75
N GLY A 20 0.45 24.77 -8.82
CA GLY A 20 0.44 24.14 -7.50
C GLY A 20 0.70 22.64 -7.52
N ASP A 21 0.74 22.09 -6.31
CA ASP A 21 0.80 20.66 -6.06
C ASP A 21 -0.55 20.02 -6.43
N LEU A 22 -0.53 18.71 -6.70
CA LEU A 22 -1.74 17.91 -6.87
C LEU A 22 -1.87 16.96 -5.68
N LEU A 23 -2.97 17.09 -4.93
CA LEU A 23 -3.36 16.11 -3.93
C LEU A 23 -4.47 15.22 -4.50
N VAL A 24 -4.28 13.90 -4.40
CA VAL A 24 -5.25 12.89 -4.83
C VAL A 24 -5.62 12.06 -3.62
N LEU A 25 -6.92 12.06 -3.30
CA LEU A 25 -7.54 11.18 -2.33
C LEU A 25 -8.26 10.06 -3.09
N TYR A 26 -8.18 8.84 -2.60
CA TYR A 26 -8.86 7.70 -3.19
C TYR A 26 -10.28 7.62 -2.63
N SER A 27 -11.24 7.40 -3.52
CA SER A 27 -12.68 7.49 -3.20
C SER A 27 -13.21 6.28 -2.42
N ASP A 28 -12.50 5.16 -2.51
CA ASP A 28 -12.79 3.90 -1.82
C ASP A 28 -12.22 3.87 -0.40
N VAL A 29 -11.69 4.98 0.14
CA VAL A 29 -10.99 4.98 1.43
C VAL A 29 -11.80 5.66 2.53
N TYR A 30 -11.92 4.97 3.67
CA TYR A 30 -12.25 5.61 4.94
C TYR A 30 -10.99 6.24 5.52
N TYR A 31 -11.02 7.52 5.85
CA TYR A 31 -9.89 8.25 6.43
C TYR A 31 -10.14 8.57 7.90
N SER A 32 -9.17 8.24 8.76
CA SER A 32 -9.10 8.79 10.12
C SER A 32 -8.82 10.30 10.09
N GLU A 33 -9.07 10.97 11.22
CA GLU A 33 -8.62 12.36 11.41
C GLU A 33 -7.10 12.47 11.32
N ALA A 34 -6.36 11.55 11.96
CA ALA A 34 -4.90 11.55 11.97
C ALA A 34 -4.28 11.35 10.58
N ALA A 35 -4.89 10.51 9.73
CA ALA A 35 -4.46 10.33 8.34
C ALA A 35 -4.71 11.58 7.52
N PHE A 36 -5.86 12.22 7.69
CA PHE A 36 -6.14 13.50 7.02
C PHE A 36 -5.10 14.56 7.41
N GLU A 37 -4.81 14.71 8.70
CA GLU A 37 -3.78 15.64 9.19
C GLU A 37 -2.42 15.35 8.57
N ALA A 38 -1.99 14.07 8.55
CA ALA A 38 -0.73 13.66 7.95
C ALA A 38 -0.66 13.95 6.44
N ILE A 39 -1.76 13.69 5.71
CA ILE A 39 -1.86 13.93 4.27
C ILE A 39 -1.77 15.43 3.95
N PHE A 40 -2.51 16.27 4.68
CA PHE A 40 -2.54 17.71 4.44
C PHE A 40 -1.27 18.43 4.90
N ALA A 41 -0.64 17.97 5.99
CA ALA A 41 0.63 18.50 6.48
C ALA A 41 1.82 18.09 5.61
N GLY A 42 1.72 16.97 4.90
CA GLY A 42 2.82 16.44 4.08
C GLY A 42 3.23 17.39 2.95
N ALA A 43 4.53 17.65 2.82
CA ALA A 43 5.10 18.49 1.76
C ALA A 43 5.88 17.66 0.73
N GLY A 44 6.06 18.22 -0.46
CA GLY A 44 6.74 17.54 -1.56
C GLY A 44 5.90 16.41 -2.17
N THR A 45 6.53 15.58 -2.99
CA THR A 45 5.88 14.38 -3.53
C THR A 45 5.87 13.29 -2.48
N ARG A 46 4.68 12.80 -2.13
CA ARG A 46 4.45 11.81 -1.08
C ARG A 46 3.37 10.82 -1.51
N PHE A 47 3.56 9.58 -1.12
CA PHE A 47 2.58 8.51 -1.21
C PHE A 47 2.21 8.13 0.21
N PHE A 48 0.92 8.14 0.49
CA PHE A 48 0.38 7.86 1.81
C PHE A 48 -0.30 6.51 1.76
N GLY A 49 0.09 5.62 2.64
CA GLY A 49 -0.37 4.25 2.57
C GLY A 49 0.16 3.41 3.70
N ARG A 50 0.00 2.12 3.55
CA ARG A 50 0.46 1.12 4.48
C ARG A 50 1.21 0.06 3.71
N ASP A 51 2.48 -0.18 4.04
CA ASP A 51 3.31 -1.14 3.31
C ASP A 51 3.05 -2.62 3.68
N GLY A 52 2.05 -2.86 4.52
CA GLY A 52 1.76 -4.17 5.05
C GLY A 52 0.40 -4.25 5.73
N ARG A 53 0.31 -5.19 6.66
CA ARG A 53 -0.97 -5.61 7.23
C ARG A 53 -1.69 -4.49 7.99
N SER A 54 -3.01 -4.38 7.79
CA SER A 54 -3.89 -3.63 8.69
C SER A 54 -3.94 -4.25 10.09
N ALA A 55 -3.83 -3.41 11.12
CA ALA A 55 -4.14 -3.79 12.50
C ALA A 55 -5.66 -3.78 12.78
N TYR A 56 -6.47 -3.17 11.89
CA TYR A 56 -7.89 -2.88 12.10
C TYR A 56 -8.79 -3.77 11.25
N THR A 57 -8.62 -3.76 9.93
CA THR A 57 -9.40 -4.57 8.97
C THR A 57 -8.79 -5.96 8.75
N PHE A 58 -7.59 -6.20 9.28
CA PHE A 58 -6.83 -7.44 9.14
C PHE A 58 -6.45 -7.83 7.71
N LYS A 59 -6.68 -6.96 6.71
CA LYS A 59 -6.14 -7.10 5.35
C LYS A 59 -4.63 -7.38 5.44
N ASN A 60 -4.17 -8.38 4.69
CA ASN A 60 -2.82 -8.95 4.82
C ASN A 60 -1.84 -8.49 3.74
N TYR A 61 -2.20 -7.43 3.03
CA TYR A 61 -1.42 -6.77 2.00
C TYR A 61 -1.32 -5.28 2.33
N GLY A 62 -0.39 -4.59 1.66
CA GLY A 62 -0.24 -3.15 1.77
C GLY A 62 -1.15 -2.40 0.78
N GLU A 63 -1.52 -1.18 1.15
CA GLU A 63 -2.43 -0.31 0.40
C GLU A 63 -1.86 1.10 0.24
N LEU A 64 -2.34 1.79 -0.78
CA LEU A 64 -2.12 3.22 -0.97
C LEU A 64 -3.46 3.91 -0.74
N PHE A 65 -3.45 4.98 0.04
CA PHE A 65 -4.66 5.73 0.42
C PHE A 65 -4.74 7.08 -0.27
N ALA A 66 -3.60 7.75 -0.45
CA ALA A 66 -3.52 9.05 -1.09
C ALA A 66 -2.14 9.29 -1.71
N LEU A 67 -2.03 10.32 -2.53
CA LEU A 67 -0.73 10.83 -2.97
C LEU A 67 -0.77 12.34 -3.16
N ARG A 68 0.38 12.98 -2.90
CA ARG A 68 0.68 14.36 -3.24
C ARG A 68 1.77 14.36 -4.30
N ILE A 69 1.62 15.14 -5.37
CA ILE A 69 2.68 15.40 -6.34
C ILE A 69 3.04 16.86 -6.26
N ALA A 70 4.30 17.14 -5.90
CA ALA A 70 4.82 18.49 -5.88
C ALA A 70 4.79 19.11 -7.29
N ALA A 71 4.54 20.42 -7.38
CA ALA A 71 4.56 21.14 -8.64
C ALA A 71 5.88 20.91 -9.41
N ALA A 72 7.01 20.89 -8.69
CA ALA A 72 8.34 20.64 -9.25
C ALA A 72 8.51 19.23 -9.85
N ASP A 73 7.78 18.25 -9.33
CA ASP A 73 7.84 16.85 -9.77
C ASP A 73 6.86 16.53 -10.92
N ARG A 74 6.03 17.48 -11.38
CA ARG A 74 5.03 17.23 -12.43
C ARG A 74 5.61 16.59 -13.70
N PRO A 75 6.76 17.02 -14.26
CA PRO A 75 7.33 16.37 -15.43
C PRO A 75 7.76 14.91 -15.16
N ARG A 76 8.26 14.64 -13.95
CA ARG A 76 8.68 13.31 -13.49
C ARG A 76 7.45 12.40 -13.32
N ALA A 77 6.41 12.90 -12.66
CA ALA A 77 5.14 12.21 -12.50
C ALA A 77 4.50 11.86 -13.83
N ARG A 78 4.54 12.76 -14.83
CA ARG A 78 4.04 12.48 -16.18
C ARG A 78 4.72 11.25 -16.78
N LYS A 79 6.06 11.24 -16.80
CA LYS A 79 6.84 10.13 -17.37
C LYS A 79 6.52 8.81 -16.64
N ALA A 80 6.42 8.85 -15.31
CA ALA A 80 6.10 7.68 -14.50
C ALA A 80 4.66 7.17 -14.73
N LEU A 81 3.67 8.05 -14.90
CA LEU A 81 2.30 7.68 -15.25
C LEU A 81 2.20 7.05 -16.64
N GLU A 82 2.89 7.62 -17.64
CA GLU A 82 2.97 7.07 -18.99
C GLU A 82 3.60 5.66 -18.97
N ALA A 83 4.72 5.49 -18.27
CA ALA A 83 5.36 4.18 -18.09
C ALA A 83 4.49 3.18 -17.30
N THR A 84 3.66 3.65 -16.36
CA THR A 84 2.69 2.81 -15.64
C THR A 84 1.61 2.28 -16.60
N VAL A 85 1.11 3.12 -17.49
CA VAL A 85 0.15 2.71 -18.53
C VAL A 85 0.77 1.67 -19.46
N ASP A 86 2.01 1.86 -19.89
CA ASP A 86 2.70 0.91 -20.76
C ASP A 86 3.02 -0.41 -20.05
N PHE A 87 3.34 -0.37 -18.75
CA PHE A 87 3.46 -1.58 -17.93
C PHE A 87 2.14 -2.34 -17.85
N HIS A 88 1.03 -1.63 -17.63
CA HIS A 88 -0.30 -2.23 -17.60
C HIS A 88 -0.65 -2.90 -18.95
N ARG A 89 -0.42 -2.22 -20.08
CA ARG A 89 -0.70 -2.78 -21.41
C ARG A 89 0.04 -4.08 -21.69
N ARG A 90 1.28 -4.22 -21.18
CA ARG A 90 2.10 -5.42 -21.38
C ARG A 90 1.74 -6.58 -20.45
N THR A 91 1.29 -6.28 -19.22
CA THR A 91 1.19 -7.28 -18.15
C THR A 91 -0.23 -7.52 -17.64
N GLY A 92 -1.17 -6.63 -17.96
CA GLY A 92 -2.50 -6.59 -17.35
C GLY A 92 -2.52 -6.02 -15.92
N ASN A 93 -1.37 -5.70 -15.31
CA ASN A 93 -1.32 -5.22 -13.92
C ASN A 93 -1.71 -3.73 -13.82
N GLN A 94 -2.73 -3.40 -13.03
CA GLN A 94 -3.29 -2.05 -12.89
C GLN A 94 -2.84 -1.30 -11.63
N SER A 95 -1.78 -1.76 -10.98
CA SER A 95 -1.45 -1.28 -9.64
C SER A 95 -0.86 0.14 -9.62
N PHE A 96 -1.43 1.02 -8.79
CA PHE A 96 -0.81 2.31 -8.46
C PHE A 96 0.50 2.19 -7.68
N TRP A 97 0.76 1.00 -7.13
CA TRP A 97 2.09 0.65 -6.65
C TRP A 97 3.15 0.76 -7.75
N THR A 98 2.83 0.45 -9.01
CA THR A 98 3.76 0.66 -10.14
C THR A 98 4.13 2.13 -10.30
N PHE A 99 3.15 3.05 -10.22
CA PHE A 99 3.41 4.48 -10.30
C PHE A 99 4.28 4.97 -9.13
N TYR A 100 3.94 4.56 -7.91
CA TYR A 100 4.77 4.82 -6.74
C TYR A 100 6.21 4.35 -6.94
N ARG A 101 6.43 3.11 -7.37
CA ARG A 101 7.78 2.56 -7.54
C ARG A 101 8.60 3.34 -8.55
N LEU A 102 8.01 3.72 -9.67
CA LEU A 102 8.67 4.56 -10.67
C LEU A 102 9.01 5.95 -10.10
N MET A 103 8.14 6.53 -9.28
CA MET A 103 8.41 7.78 -8.56
C MET A 103 9.41 7.62 -7.40
N ALA A 104 9.60 6.42 -6.88
CA ALA A 104 10.58 6.10 -5.86
C ALA A 104 11.94 5.68 -6.46
N GLY A 105 12.04 5.53 -7.79
CA GLY A 105 13.24 4.99 -8.43
C GLY A 105 13.49 3.51 -8.14
N LEU A 106 12.44 2.78 -7.74
CA LEU A 106 12.51 1.37 -7.37
C LEU A 106 12.28 0.44 -8.57
N PRO A 107 12.95 -0.72 -8.63
CA PRO A 107 12.76 -1.71 -9.70
C PRO A 107 11.33 -2.26 -9.67
N LEU A 108 10.72 -2.58 -10.81
CA LEU A 108 9.33 -3.06 -10.83
C LEU A 108 9.18 -4.52 -10.39
N GLU A 109 10.28 -5.25 -10.34
CA GLU A 109 10.35 -6.68 -10.02
C GLU A 109 10.30 -6.96 -8.51
N ASP A 110 10.79 -6.03 -7.68
CA ASP A 110 10.83 -6.19 -6.23
C ASP A 110 9.62 -5.55 -5.53
N MET A 111 8.47 -6.21 -5.53
CA MET A 111 7.24 -5.67 -4.95
C MET A 111 7.30 -5.36 -3.44
N LYS A 112 8.40 -5.64 -2.73
CA LYS A 112 8.52 -5.44 -1.28
C LYS A 112 9.32 -4.20 -0.87
N ALA A 113 10.16 -3.65 -1.76
CA ALA A 113 10.95 -2.47 -1.42
C ALA A 113 10.05 -1.24 -1.22
N ILE A 114 10.31 -0.47 -0.17
CA ILE A 114 9.63 0.78 0.18
C ILE A 114 10.68 1.88 0.38
N GLU A 115 10.49 3.02 -0.27
CA GLU A 115 11.35 4.19 -0.16
C GLU A 115 10.74 5.21 0.81
N ARG A 116 11.34 5.32 2.00
CA ARG A 116 10.78 6.05 3.14
C ARG A 116 10.82 7.56 2.98
N ASP A 117 11.63 8.09 2.07
CA ASP A 117 11.67 9.53 1.81
C ASP A 117 10.41 10.04 1.07
N CYS A 118 9.72 9.15 0.35
CA CYS A 118 8.51 9.49 -0.38
C CYS A 118 7.28 8.67 0.03
N PHE A 119 7.44 7.63 0.85
CA PHE A 119 6.34 6.85 1.42
C PHE A 119 6.08 7.24 2.87
N VAL A 120 4.86 7.66 3.17
CA VAL A 120 4.39 8.02 4.51
C VAL A 120 3.45 6.92 5.01
N ASP A 121 3.85 6.28 6.10
CA ASP A 121 3.08 5.20 6.70
C ASP A 121 1.84 5.72 7.45
N ILE A 122 0.68 5.16 7.13
CA ILE A 122 -0.59 5.33 7.80
C ILE A 122 -0.98 3.98 8.41
N HIS A 123 -0.82 3.86 9.72
CA HIS A 123 -1.08 2.65 10.51
C HIS A 123 -2.25 2.81 11.50
N ASP A 124 -3.11 3.77 11.25
CA ASP A 124 -4.33 4.01 12.02
C ASP A 124 -5.54 3.28 11.39
N GLU A 125 -6.75 3.69 11.77
CA GLU A 125 -8.01 3.14 11.28
C GLU A 125 -8.37 3.47 9.82
N THR A 126 -7.48 4.13 9.08
CA THR A 126 -7.64 4.36 7.64
C THR A 126 -7.52 3.04 6.87
N ASP A 127 -8.47 2.79 5.98
CA ASP A 127 -8.53 1.57 5.18
C ASP A 127 -9.37 1.79 3.92
N ASP A 128 -9.09 1.02 2.86
CA ASP A 128 -9.99 0.96 1.71
C ASP A 128 -11.19 0.05 1.99
N ILE A 129 -12.33 0.43 1.42
CA ILE A 129 -13.61 -0.22 1.55
C ILE A 129 -13.99 -0.69 0.15
N ASP A 130 -13.70 -1.97 -0.11
CA ASP A 130 -14.00 -2.62 -1.38
C ASP A 130 -15.49 -2.99 -1.47
N PHE A 131 -16.09 -3.31 -0.32
CA PHE A 131 -17.47 -3.79 -0.21
C PHE A 131 -18.20 -3.17 0.99
N VAL A 132 -19.52 -3.02 0.87
CA VAL A 132 -20.35 -2.41 1.91
C VAL A 132 -20.29 -3.19 3.23
N GLU A 133 -20.08 -4.51 3.17
CA GLU A 133 -19.96 -5.40 4.31
C GLU A 133 -18.67 -5.17 5.11
N GLU A 134 -17.68 -4.46 4.55
CA GLU A 134 -16.44 -4.11 5.27
C GLU A 134 -16.67 -2.94 6.24
N VAL A 135 -17.66 -2.07 5.98
CA VAL A 135 -17.92 -0.88 6.82
C VAL A 135 -18.27 -1.27 8.27
N PRO A 136 -19.24 -2.17 8.54
CA PRO A 136 -19.52 -2.58 9.92
C PRO A 136 -18.32 -3.26 10.61
N GLN A 137 -17.46 -3.95 9.85
CA GLN A 137 -16.27 -4.61 10.40
C GLN A 137 -15.22 -3.60 10.83
N LEU A 138 -15.03 -2.55 10.02
CA LEU A 138 -14.14 -1.44 10.32
C LEU A 138 -14.62 -0.68 11.56
N LEU A 139 -15.89 -0.28 11.61
CA LEU A 139 -16.48 0.39 12.78
C LEU A 139 -16.34 -0.46 14.04
N ALA A 140 -16.68 -1.75 13.96
CA ALA A 140 -16.53 -2.68 15.07
C ALA A 140 -15.07 -2.89 15.49
N ALA A 141 -14.08 -2.65 14.61
CA ALA A 141 -12.66 -2.69 14.94
C ALA A 141 -12.17 -1.40 15.60
N ILE A 142 -12.66 -0.24 15.13
CA ILE A 142 -12.39 1.09 15.68
C ILE A 142 -12.88 1.17 17.14
N ASP A 143 -14.10 0.70 17.39
CA ASP A 143 -14.73 0.73 18.72
C ASP A 143 -14.03 -0.17 19.76
N LYS A 144 -13.10 -1.03 19.34
CA LYS A 144 -12.37 -1.87 20.29
C LYS A 144 -11.39 -1.04 21.10
N PRO A 145 -11.35 -1.25 22.43
CA PRO A 145 -10.36 -0.56 23.26
C PRO A 145 -8.95 -0.92 22.82
N LEU A 146 -8.02 0.04 22.94
CA LEU A 146 -6.62 -0.12 22.55
C LEU A 146 -5.97 -1.38 23.16
N SER A 147 -6.31 -1.70 24.41
CA SER A 147 -5.85 -2.90 25.11
C SER A 147 -6.23 -4.20 24.40
N TRP A 148 -7.42 -4.26 23.81
CA TRP A 148 -7.86 -5.40 23.01
C TRP A 148 -7.06 -5.49 21.71
N ARG A 149 -6.87 -4.35 21.02
CA ARG A 149 -6.12 -4.27 19.75
C ARG A 149 -4.68 -4.73 19.92
N VAL A 150 -3.98 -4.22 20.94
CA VAL A 150 -2.61 -4.63 21.29
C VAL A 150 -2.55 -6.12 21.61
N ARG A 151 -3.45 -6.63 22.45
CA ARG A 151 -3.49 -8.06 22.81
C ARG A 151 -3.72 -8.94 21.59
N HIS A 152 -4.61 -8.52 20.69
CA HIS A 152 -4.90 -9.24 19.45
C HIS A 152 -3.67 -9.29 18.54
N LEU A 153 -2.99 -8.15 18.33
CA LEU A 153 -1.79 -8.06 17.52
C LEU A 153 -0.66 -8.94 18.08
N LEU A 154 -0.40 -8.85 19.38
CA LEU A 154 0.59 -9.69 20.08
C LEU A 154 0.28 -11.19 19.92
N ARG A 155 -1.00 -11.59 20.05
CA ARG A 155 -1.41 -12.99 19.85
C ARG A 155 -1.11 -13.47 18.43
N ARG A 156 -1.39 -12.66 17.40
CA ARG A 156 -1.10 -13.04 16.01
C ARG A 156 0.39 -13.07 15.71
N LEU A 157 1.17 -12.13 16.22
CA LEU A 157 2.64 -12.16 16.11
C LEU A 157 3.20 -13.43 16.75
N SER A 158 2.70 -13.80 17.94
CA SER A 158 3.06 -15.06 18.60
C SER A 158 2.73 -16.28 17.74
N LEU A 159 1.53 -16.33 17.13
CA LEU A 159 1.12 -17.41 16.22
C LEU A 159 1.98 -17.47 14.94
N LEU A 160 2.32 -16.32 14.35
CA LEU A 160 3.20 -16.25 13.18
C LEU A 160 4.61 -16.73 13.52
N ASN A 161 5.16 -16.31 14.67
CA ASN A 161 6.45 -16.77 15.16
C ASN A 161 6.45 -18.27 15.47
N LYS A 162 5.36 -18.80 16.01
CA LYS A 162 5.17 -20.25 16.16
C LYS A 162 5.22 -20.96 14.80
N LYS A 163 4.40 -20.51 13.82
CA LYS A 163 4.42 -21.08 12.45
C LYS A 163 5.80 -21.03 11.79
N ARG A 164 6.55 -19.94 11.95
CA ARG A 164 7.93 -19.82 11.44
C ARG A 164 8.87 -20.85 12.07
N ARG A 165 8.79 -21.03 13.40
CA ARG A 165 9.57 -22.05 14.11
C ARG A 165 9.20 -23.46 13.67
N ASP A 166 7.92 -23.75 13.51
CA ASP A 166 7.43 -25.07 13.09
C ASP A 166 7.89 -25.39 11.66
N ARG A 167 7.82 -24.43 10.73
CA ARG A 167 8.38 -24.58 9.36
C ARG A 167 9.88 -24.87 9.38
N LYS A 168 10.65 -24.14 10.21
CA LYS A 168 12.10 -24.37 10.35
C LYS A 168 12.39 -25.77 10.88
N ARG A 169 11.62 -26.25 11.86
CA ARG A 169 11.73 -27.62 12.40
C ARG A 169 11.43 -28.68 11.35
N LEU A 170 10.36 -28.51 10.57
CA LEU A 170 10.01 -29.43 9.48
C LEU A 170 11.07 -29.47 8.37
N ALA A 171 11.64 -28.32 8.00
CA ALA A 171 12.73 -28.26 7.03
C ALA A 171 13.99 -28.98 7.54
N LEU A 172 14.34 -28.83 8.82
CA LEU A 172 15.46 -29.53 9.45
C LEU A 172 15.21 -31.05 9.56
N ALA A 173 13.97 -31.47 9.83
CA ALA A 173 13.60 -32.88 9.89
C ALA A 173 13.61 -33.54 8.50
N GLY A 174 13.13 -32.86 7.46
CA GLY A 174 13.13 -33.36 6.08
C GLY A 174 14.53 -33.39 5.44
N ALA A 175 15.45 -32.53 5.86
CA ALA A 175 16.85 -32.58 5.44
C ALA A 175 17.62 -33.76 6.08
N GLY A 176 17.15 -34.30 7.20
CA GLY A 176 17.75 -35.45 7.88
C GLY A 176 17.34 -36.81 7.30
N SER A 177 16.29 -36.87 6.47
CA SER A 177 15.79 -38.13 5.87
C SER A 177 16.34 -38.42 4.46
N ALA A 178 17.17 -37.53 3.91
CA ALA A 178 17.85 -37.73 2.64
C ALA A 178 19.34 -38.07 2.90
N GLN A 179 19.62 -39.29 3.36
CA GLN A 179 20.96 -39.87 3.22
C GLN A 179 20.98 -40.79 1.98
N PRO A 180 22.07 -40.79 1.19
CA PRO A 180 22.15 -41.53 -0.04
C PRO A 180 22.30 -43.03 0.25
N SER A 181 21.46 -43.85 -0.37
CA SER A 181 21.69 -45.28 -0.46
C SER A 181 23.02 -45.53 -1.16
N ALA A 182 23.91 -46.25 -0.49
CA ALA A 182 25.22 -46.70 -0.99
C ALA A 182 25.09 -47.68 -2.16
#